data_AF-A0A1V3QVY0-F1
#
_entry.id   AF-A0A1V3QVY0-F1
#
_cell.length_a   1.000
_cell.length_b   1.000
_cell.length_c   1.000
_cell.angle_alpha   90.00
_cell.angle_beta   90.00
_cell.angle_gamma   90.00
#
_symmetry.space_group_name_H-M   'P 1'
#
loop_
_entity.id
_entity.type
_entity.pdbx_description
1 polymer ?
#
loop_
_entity_poly.entity_id
_entity_poly.type
_entity_poly.pdbx_seq_one_letter_code
_entity_poly.pdbx_strand_id
1 'polypeptide(L)' 'MIPERFQRKTFCPFGTFNNLKYNEATSHLIDCILLSKGNSITVIKYAVLSDAKNLKYPSDHFPVLIEINCK' A
#
# COMPACT_ATOMS: atom_id res chain seq x y z
N MET A 1 17.22 13.55 -22.89
CA MET A 1 16.28 12.45 -23.22
C MET A 1 16.51 11.37 -22.17
N ILE A 2 15.72 11.39 -21.08
CA ILE A 2 15.95 10.51 -19.92
C ILE A 2 15.29 9.15 -20.20
N PRO A 3 15.94 8.01 -19.90
CA PRO A 3 15.47 6.70 -20.31
C PRO A 3 14.23 6.27 -19.52
N GLU A 4 13.30 5.64 -20.20
CA GLU A 4 12.03 5.10 -19.70
C GLU A 4 12.22 3.98 -18.66
N ARG A 5 12.57 4.31 -17.41
CA ARG A 5 12.62 3.31 -16.30
C ARG A 5 11.84 3.67 -15.04
N PHE A 6 10.94 4.65 -15.10
CA PHE A 6 10.08 4.99 -13.96
C PHE A 6 8.60 5.22 -14.31
N GLN A 7 8.07 4.53 -15.33
CA GLN A 7 6.63 4.27 -15.40
C GLN A 7 6.28 3.05 -14.54
N ARG A 8 6.39 3.19 -13.23
CA ARG A 8 5.50 2.47 -12.32
C ARG A 8 4.79 3.56 -11.54
N LYS A 9 3.61 3.93 -12.04
CA LYS A 9 2.57 4.61 -11.26
C LYS A 9 2.68 4.06 -9.84
N THR A 10 3.12 4.88 -8.90
CA THR A 10 3.36 4.46 -7.52
C THR A 10 2.10 3.75 -7.06
N PHE A 11 2.20 2.45 -6.80
CA PHE A 11 1.05 1.59 -6.48
C PHE A 11 0.40 1.94 -5.13
N CYS A 12 0.72 3.09 -4.53
CA CYS A 12 0.05 3.62 -3.34
C CYS A 12 -0.87 4.81 -3.69
N PRO A 13 -2.00 4.62 -4.40
CA PRO A 13 -2.98 5.69 -4.59
C PRO A 13 -3.86 5.94 -3.34
N PHE A 14 -3.72 5.16 -2.27
CA PHE A 14 -4.58 5.21 -1.08
C PHE A 14 -3.77 5.46 0.20
N GLY A 15 -4.25 6.39 1.03
CA GLY A 15 -3.73 6.57 2.38
C GLY A 15 -4.05 5.35 3.25
N THR A 16 -3.09 4.96 4.09
CA THR A 16 -3.21 3.82 5.00
C THR A 16 -3.80 4.22 6.34
N PHE A 17 -3.73 5.49 6.73
CA PHE A 17 -4.31 5.96 7.99
C PHE A 17 -5.76 6.46 7.79
N ASN A 18 -6.68 5.95 8.62
CA ASN A 18 -8.11 6.23 8.56
C ASN A 18 -8.69 6.82 9.87
N ASN A 19 -7.96 6.80 10.99
CA ASN A 19 -8.39 7.35 12.29
C ASN A 19 -9.79 6.86 12.76
N LEU A 20 -10.20 5.65 12.37
CA LEU A 20 -11.52 5.05 12.59
C LEU A 20 -12.69 5.82 11.95
N LYS A 21 -12.42 6.69 10.98
CA LYS A 21 -13.43 7.51 10.32
C LYS A 21 -13.87 6.90 9.00
N TYR A 22 -15.01 6.20 9.03
CA TYR A 22 -15.52 5.47 7.86
C TYR A 22 -15.90 6.36 6.67
N ASN A 23 -16.45 7.55 6.92
CA ASN A 23 -16.94 8.46 5.87
C ASN A 23 -15.91 9.48 5.39
N GLU A 24 -14.65 9.37 5.79
CA GLU A 24 -13.59 10.30 5.37
C GLU A 24 -12.62 9.62 4.40
N ALA A 25 -12.22 10.34 3.36
CA ALA A 25 -11.20 9.87 2.43
C ALA A 25 -9.82 9.83 3.11
N THR A 26 -9.07 8.75 2.89
CA THR A 26 -7.72 8.61 3.46
C THR A 26 -6.65 9.12 2.52
N SER A 27 -5.84 10.06 3.00
CA SER A 27 -4.75 10.69 2.22
C SER A 27 -3.35 10.40 2.79
N HIS A 28 -3.26 10.04 4.07
CA HIS A 28 -1.99 9.83 4.75
C HIS A 28 -1.46 8.42 4.49
N LEU A 29 -0.37 8.31 3.73
CA LEU A 29 0.39 7.08 3.52
C LEU A 29 1.58 7.07 4.48
N ILE A 30 1.44 6.40 5.62
CA ILE A 30 2.47 6.34 6.67
C ILE A 30 2.97 4.92 6.95
N ASP A 31 2.30 3.91 6.38
CA ASP A 31 2.69 2.50 6.48
C ASP A 31 3.39 2.05 5.20
N CYS A 32 4.66 1.64 5.32
CA CYS A 32 5.49 1.26 4.18
C CYS A 32 6.22 -0.05 4.45
N ILE A 33 6.27 -0.91 3.43
CA ILE A 33 7.10 -2.12 3.45
C ILE A 33 8.35 -1.83 2.63
N LEU A 34 9.50 -1.78 3.30
CA LEU A 34 10.78 -1.52 2.68
C LEU A 34 11.44 -2.84 2.29
N LEU A 35 12.03 -2.88 1.09
CA LEU A 35 12.73 -4.05 0.57
C LEU A 35 14.22 -3.74 0.42
N SER A 36 15.05 -4.75 0.65
CA SER A 36 16.49 -4.67 0.38
C SER A 36 16.77 -4.37 -1.09
N LYS A 37 17.77 -3.53 -1.37
CA LYS A 37 18.22 -3.28 -2.74
C LYS A 37 18.86 -4.56 -3.30
N GLY A 38 18.23 -5.19 -4.30
CA GLY A 38 18.73 -6.39 -4.96
C GLY A 38 17.69 -7.07 -5.83
N ASN A 39 18.13 -7.98 -6.71
CA ASN A 39 17.25 -8.68 -7.65
C ASN A 39 16.61 -9.95 -7.08
N SER A 40 16.79 -10.23 -5.78
CA SER A 40 16.33 -11.46 -5.11
C SER A 40 14.85 -11.41 -4.73
N ILE A 41 14.26 -10.23 -4.52
CA ILE A 41 12.86 -10.07 -4.13
C ILE A 41 12.12 -9.27 -5.20
N THR A 42 11.08 -9.86 -5.77
CA THR A 42 10.22 -9.19 -6.75
C THR A 42 8.80 -9.08 -6.20
N VAL A 43 8.27 -7.86 -6.09
CA VAL A 43 6.86 -7.64 -5.72
C VAL A 43 5.98 -7.99 -6.91
N ILE A 44 5.08 -8.95 -6.72
CA ILE A 44 4.11 -9.39 -7.74
C ILE A 44 2.72 -8.80 -7.49
N LYS A 45 2.39 -8.46 -6.24
CA LYS A 45 1.13 -7.79 -5.89
C LYS A 45 1.35 -6.80 -4.74
N TYR A 46 0.59 -5.71 -4.80
CA TYR A 46 0.47 -4.72 -3.73
C TYR A 46 -1.02 -4.40 -3.55
N ALA A 47 -1.50 -4.34 -2.31
CA ALA A 47 -2.85 -3.92 -1.98
C ALA A 47 -2.91 -3.24 -0.60
N VAL A 48 -3.86 -2.32 -0.45
CA VAL A 48 -4.30 -1.79 0.85
C VAL A 48 -5.69 -2.35 1.10
N LEU A 49 -5.88 -3.04 2.23
CA LEU A 49 -7.13 -3.71 2.55
C LEU A 49 -8.04 -2.77 3.35
N SER A 50 -9.09 -2.24 2.71
CA SER A 50 -9.99 -1.23 3.29
C SER A 50 -11.34 -1.81 3.76
N ASP A 51 -11.38 -3.09 4.09
CA ASP A 51 -12.60 -3.74 4.55
C ASP A 51 -13.13 -3.11 5.84
N ALA A 52 -14.45 -3.00 5.92
CA ALA A 52 -15.17 -2.46 7.07
C ALA A 52 -16.34 -3.37 7.42
N LYS A 53 -16.71 -3.38 8.70
CA LYS A 53 -17.90 -4.09 9.19
C LYS A 53 -18.79 -3.13 9.95
N ASN A 54 -20.08 -3.10 9.63
CA ASN A 54 -21.06 -2.22 10.25
C ASN A 54 -20.61 -0.74 10.25
N LEU A 55 -20.07 -0.26 9.12
CA LEU A 55 -19.55 1.11 8.93
C LEU A 55 -18.41 1.46 9.91
N LYS A 56 -17.63 0.47 10.36
CA LYS A 56 -16.47 0.66 11.22
C LYS A 56 -15.28 -0.10 10.67
N TYR A 57 -14.14 0.57 10.69
CA TYR A 57 -12.86 -0.08 10.41
C TYR A 57 -12.40 -0.88 11.63
N PRO A 58 -11.74 -2.03 11.41
CA PRO A 58 -11.20 -2.85 12.49
C PRO A 58 -9.99 -2.20 13.18
N SER A 59 -9.30 -1.27 12.52
CA SER A 59 -8.18 -0.48 13.04
C SER A 59 -8.18 0.92 12.43
N ASP A 60 -7.50 1.86 13.08
CA ASP A 60 -7.23 3.22 12.58
C ASP A 60 -6.25 3.27 11.41
N HIS A 61 -5.66 2.14 11.03
CA HIS A 61 -4.80 1.94 9.88
C HIS A 61 -5.33 0.77 9.01
N PHE A 62 -5.15 0.86 7.70
CA PHE A 62 -5.42 -0.20 6.76
C PHE A 62 -4.19 -1.11 6.58
N PRO A 63 -4.36 -2.44 6.61
CA PRO A 63 -3.28 -3.37 6.31
C PRO A 63 -2.71 -3.14 4.91
N VAL A 64 -1.38 -3.07 4.84
CA VAL A 64 -0.63 -3.08 3.58
C VAL A 64 -0.21 -4.52 3.30
N LEU A 65 -0.72 -5.08 2.20
CA LEU A 65 -0.40 -6.43 1.75
C LEU A 65 0.54 -6.34 0.54
N ILE A 66 1.62 -7.11 0.58
CA ILE A 66 2.41 -7.42 -0.60
C ILE A 66 2.48 -8.92 -0.81
N GLU A 67 2.53 -9.31 -2.07
CA GLU A 67 2.89 -10.65 -2.49
C GLU A 67 4.24 -10.54 -3.20
N ILE A 68 5.19 -11.39 -2.80
CA ILE A 68 6.55 -11.38 -3.31
C ILE A 68 6.94 -12.73 -3.87
N ASN A 69 7.82 -12.70 -4.85
CA ASN A 69 8.58 -13.86 -5.29
C ASN A 69 10.03 -13.70 -4.87
N CYS A 70 10.59 -14.74 -4.27
CA CYS A 70 11.99 -14.84 -3.90
C CYS A 70 12.71 -15.73 -4.90
N LYS A 71 13.80 -15.24 -5.48
CA LYS A 71 14.66 -16.04 -6.36
C LYS A 71 15.58 -16.96 -5.57
#